data_AF-A0A351KUD5-F1
#
_entry.id   AF-A0A351KUD5-F1
#
_cell.length_a   1.000
_cell.length_b   1.000
_cell.length_c   1.000
_cell.angle_alpha   90.00
_cell.angle_beta   90.00
_cell.angle_gamma   90.00
#
_symmetry.space_group_name_H-M   'P 1'
#
loop_
_entity.id
_entity.type
_entity.pdbx_description
1 polymer ?
#
loop_
_entity_poly.entity_id
_entity_poly.type
_entity_poly.pdbx_seq_one_letter_code
_entity_poly.pdbx_strand_id
1 'polypeptide(L)'
;GITTNRGRYLISDAATATSASNYLSIGADYSATAGYTVTASSIASPATYKSYFSALIQAVANSTDSSGYYRLDSHLNPNESIDVDLNDSSKLKFRNNRGKTSPTYGYVVFSYDPVGNYLRAMKRYTYSLASSTETNTNGQLSTFYSGTYTEDLSFSATGYYVSASQGGYRLVSTSGAATKLYLFTSADNYGIPTSFNPAGTAYGTNPPAAFPAIVTPANVEATFSSKINATYKSQVAAAGSNAQTKASADGYLASIPAKLASQGASLRYSTDLYTAFRDAALAGKLASDGITDGVPGQNLVPFVYFTNEQDAQGLNHPFMNLVTYSNPGSPPGLLDIPGPPYKGAGSPTAPVTRYSSLGDVVIRIPMKDYGQVANVTDNAMLPSSQFWRVNLVTGSGCGQSGSPLATCPAYDNYNYASTADMGVLIDGSVIFPVLNNMLTPSQWKGELSVYGGHVGQGGGGPHFHADGFKSGQSIVTLYNDSDYVGKTHPPLIGFGYDGIALFGVYRVGTDTSMNGYSTALDAFGGHNHDGVGYHYHAHTATMPTSYEFKEKGVTISATQNPVNVLLKGAWAGNINKVPYFGYNADFRANQYLGGTTK
;
A
#
# COMPACT_ATOMS: atom_id res chain seq x y z
N GLY A 1 15.64 16.26 22.42
CA GLY A 1 16.01 16.30 21.00
C GLY A 1 15.09 15.37 20.23
N ILE A 2 14.73 15.70 19.00
CA ILE A 2 13.94 14.85 18.11
C ILE A 2 14.87 13.72 17.63
N THR A 3 14.61 12.46 18.01
CA THR A 3 15.60 11.36 17.99
C THR A 3 15.51 10.40 16.79
N THR A 4 14.70 10.70 15.77
CA THR A 4 14.62 9.88 14.54
C THR A 4 14.49 10.78 13.31
N ASN A 5 14.82 10.25 12.13
CA ASN A 5 14.69 10.97 10.85
C ASN A 5 13.27 11.54 10.59
N ARG A 6 12.24 11.03 11.29
CA ARG A 6 10.83 11.44 11.21
C ARG A 6 10.12 11.24 12.56
N GLY A 7 10.17 12.24 13.43
CA GLY A 7 9.42 12.23 14.69
C GLY A 7 7.96 12.62 14.48
N ARG A 8 7.01 12.02 15.21
CA ARG A 8 5.57 12.34 15.08
C ARG A 8 5.03 12.98 16.35
N TYR A 9 4.38 14.12 16.19
CA TYR A 9 3.92 14.96 17.29
C TYR A 9 2.49 15.45 17.07
N LEU A 10 1.74 15.52 18.16
CA LEU A 10 0.59 16.41 18.27
C LEU A 10 1.12 17.77 18.75
N ILE A 11 0.81 18.84 18.02
CA ILE A 11 1.28 20.20 18.33
C ILE A 11 0.07 20.99 18.83
N SER A 12 0.10 21.47 20.07
CA SER A 12 -1.04 22.18 20.68
C SER A 12 -0.68 23.57 21.16
N ASP A 13 -1.67 24.48 21.20
CA ASP A 13 -1.57 25.80 21.85
C ASP A 13 -1.67 25.74 23.39
N ALA A 14 -1.96 24.57 23.96
CA ALA A 14 -2.11 24.33 25.38
C ALA A 14 -0.98 23.47 25.96
N ALA A 15 -0.55 23.78 27.18
CA ALA A 15 0.50 23.05 27.89
C ALA A 15 0.09 21.62 28.29
N THR A 16 -1.21 21.32 28.25
CA THR A 16 -1.78 20.02 28.59
C THR A 16 -2.60 19.50 27.41
N ALA A 17 -2.30 18.27 26.99
CA ALA A 17 -3.06 17.57 25.95
C ALA A 17 -4.39 17.03 26.51
N THR A 18 -5.51 17.42 25.89
CA THR A 18 -6.85 16.95 26.21
C THR A 18 -7.67 16.79 24.93
N SER A 19 -8.78 16.06 24.98
CA SER A 19 -9.67 15.92 23.80
C SER A 19 -10.29 17.25 23.33
N ALA A 20 -10.25 18.29 24.16
CA ALA A 20 -10.74 19.64 23.83
C ALA A 20 -9.61 20.60 23.43
N SER A 21 -8.33 20.19 23.50
CA SER A 21 -7.21 21.05 23.13
C SER A 21 -7.22 21.34 21.63
N ASN A 22 -6.72 22.51 21.24
CA ASN A 22 -6.53 22.82 19.83
C ASN A 22 -5.21 22.23 19.36
N TYR A 23 -5.28 21.34 18.37
CA TYR A 23 -4.11 20.76 17.72
C TYR A 23 -3.93 21.33 16.31
N LEU A 24 -2.69 21.67 15.96
CA LEU A 24 -2.31 22.01 14.59
C LEU A 24 -2.66 20.83 13.69
N SER A 25 -3.48 21.07 12.69
CA SER A 25 -4.04 20.05 11.83
C SER A 25 -4.04 20.48 10.37
N ILE A 26 -4.01 19.51 9.47
CA ILE A 26 -4.30 19.73 8.05
C ILE A 26 -5.82 19.83 7.84
N GLY A 27 -6.26 20.85 7.12
CA GLY A 27 -7.66 21.04 6.77
C GLY A 27 -8.21 19.96 5.84
N ALA A 28 -9.54 19.85 5.74
CA ALA A 28 -10.20 18.82 4.94
C ALA A 28 -10.31 19.18 3.44
N ASP A 29 -10.37 20.47 3.12
CA ASP A 29 -10.61 20.95 1.75
C ASP A 29 -9.28 21.29 1.06
N TYR A 30 -9.04 20.64 -0.08
CA TYR A 30 -7.89 20.91 -0.93
C TYR A 30 -8.20 22.03 -1.92
N SER A 31 -7.29 23.01 -2.03
CA SER A 31 -7.27 23.98 -3.12
C SER A 31 -6.06 23.75 -4.01
N ALA A 32 -6.26 23.59 -5.32
CA ALA A 32 -5.16 23.49 -6.27
C ALA A 32 -4.27 24.74 -6.35
N THR A 33 -4.75 25.89 -5.84
CA THR A 33 -4.03 27.18 -5.85
C THR A 33 -3.52 27.59 -4.46
N ALA A 34 -4.14 27.14 -3.37
CA ALA A 34 -3.68 27.45 -2.02
C ALA A 34 -3.03 26.28 -1.25
N GLY A 35 -3.26 25.02 -1.66
CA GLY A 35 -3.03 23.84 -0.83
C GLY A 35 -4.14 23.65 0.21
N TYR A 36 -3.85 22.91 1.27
CA TYR A 36 -4.73 22.79 2.44
C TYR A 36 -4.45 23.91 3.45
N THR A 37 -5.48 24.34 4.16
CA THR A 37 -5.30 25.28 5.27
C THR A 37 -4.64 24.57 6.45
N VAL A 38 -3.71 25.24 7.16
CA VAL A 38 -3.28 24.79 8.49
C VAL A 38 -4.31 25.28 9.51
N THR A 39 -5.03 24.35 10.12
CA THR A 39 -6.15 24.62 11.03
C THR A 39 -5.84 24.24 12.47
N ALA A 40 -6.61 24.78 13.40
CA ALA A 40 -6.71 24.26 14.77
C ALA A 40 -7.91 23.31 14.85
N SER A 41 -7.72 22.10 15.36
CA SER A 41 -8.80 21.12 15.49
C SER A 41 -8.65 20.29 16.76
N SER A 42 -9.78 19.91 17.36
CA SER A 42 -9.81 19.02 18.52
C SER A 42 -9.81 17.55 18.09
N ILE A 43 -9.38 16.68 19.00
CA ILE A 43 -9.39 15.22 18.80
C ILE A 43 -10.39 14.65 19.82
N ALA A 44 -11.61 14.40 19.38
CA ALA A 44 -12.68 13.88 20.24
C ALA A 44 -12.33 12.51 20.84
N SER A 45 -13.05 12.10 21.89
CA SER A 45 -12.99 10.74 22.44
C SER A 45 -14.40 10.12 22.41
N PRO A 46 -14.64 9.06 21.61
CA PRO A 46 -13.71 8.40 20.71
C PRO A 46 -13.32 9.27 19.49
N ALA A 47 -12.09 9.12 19.00
CA ALA A 47 -11.60 9.77 17.79
C ALA A 47 -11.78 8.85 16.57
N THR A 48 -11.86 9.43 15.38
CA THR A 48 -11.62 8.69 14.14
C THR A 48 -10.13 8.74 13.76
N TYR A 49 -9.65 7.73 13.03
CA TYR A 49 -8.28 7.78 12.47
C TYR A 49 -8.06 9.01 11.59
N LYS A 50 -9.07 9.43 10.81
CA LYS A 50 -8.99 10.64 10.00
C LYS A 50 -8.74 11.89 10.86
N SER A 51 -9.54 12.10 11.90
CA SER A 51 -9.35 13.25 12.81
C SER A 51 -8.00 13.21 13.53
N TYR A 52 -7.53 12.03 13.92
CA TYR A 52 -6.23 11.88 14.57
C TYR A 52 -5.07 12.16 13.59
N PHE A 53 -5.10 11.56 12.40
CA PHE A 53 -4.04 11.70 11.39
C PHE A 53 -3.98 13.12 10.81
N SER A 54 -5.11 13.82 10.75
CA SER A 54 -5.12 15.23 10.39
C SER A 54 -4.31 16.09 11.35
N ALA A 55 -4.32 15.75 12.66
CA ALA A 55 -3.61 16.48 13.71
C ALA A 55 -2.19 15.96 13.97
N LEU A 56 -1.82 14.81 13.41
CA LEU A 56 -0.52 14.19 13.60
C LEU A 56 0.50 14.75 12.62
N ILE A 57 1.53 15.41 13.14
CA ILE A 57 2.55 16.13 12.35
C ILE A 57 3.88 15.41 12.43
N GLN A 58 4.54 15.25 11.29
CA GLN A 58 5.88 14.70 11.20
C GLN A 58 6.89 15.84 11.24
N ALA A 59 7.76 15.86 12.25
CA ALA A 59 8.95 16.71 12.26
C ALA A 59 10.11 15.96 11.59
N VAL A 60 10.56 16.49 10.45
CA VAL A 60 11.57 15.86 9.60
C VAL A 60 12.79 16.76 9.54
N ALA A 61 13.96 16.23 9.88
CA ALA A 61 15.21 16.98 9.75
C ALA A 61 15.43 17.43 8.30
N ASN A 62 15.82 18.69 8.11
CA ASN A 62 16.06 19.21 6.76
C ASN A 62 17.37 18.65 6.20
N SER A 63 17.26 17.69 5.29
CA SER A 63 18.42 17.07 4.64
C SER A 63 19.01 17.92 3.52
N THR A 64 18.29 18.93 3.01
CA THR A 64 18.74 19.75 1.87
C THR A 64 19.95 20.61 2.21
N ASP A 65 20.05 21.11 3.45
CA ASP A 65 21.16 21.98 3.88
C ASP A 65 21.81 21.60 5.20
N SER A 66 21.36 20.51 5.85
CA SER A 66 21.86 20.04 7.16
C SER A 66 21.86 21.12 8.26
N SER A 67 20.98 22.12 8.17
CA SER A 67 20.90 23.24 9.11
C SER A 67 20.50 22.87 10.54
N GLY A 68 20.00 21.65 10.76
CA GLY A 68 19.40 21.24 12.03
C GLY A 68 17.97 21.76 12.25
N TYR A 69 17.39 22.44 11.25
CA TYR A 69 15.97 22.83 11.24
C TYR A 69 15.07 21.69 10.76
N TYR A 70 13.78 21.79 11.07
CA TYR A 70 12.80 20.76 10.77
C TYR A 70 11.75 21.24 9.79
N ARG A 71 11.47 20.44 8.78
CA ARG A 71 10.25 20.54 7.97
C ARG A 71 9.11 19.85 8.74
N LEU A 72 7.92 20.42 8.66
CA LEU A 72 6.71 19.84 9.25
C LEU A 72 5.82 19.27 8.14
N ASP A 73 5.71 17.95 8.07
CA ASP A 73 4.90 17.22 7.09
C ASP A 73 3.60 16.74 7.74
N SER A 74 2.51 16.66 6.98
CA SER A 74 1.29 16.00 7.47
C SER A 74 1.50 14.49 7.59
N HIS A 75 0.90 13.83 8.59
CA HIS A 75 0.84 12.37 8.61
C HIS A 75 -0.23 11.82 7.67
N LEU A 76 -1.43 12.41 7.67
CA LEU A 76 -2.52 12.04 6.77
C LEU A 76 -2.16 12.24 5.30
N ASN A 77 -1.49 13.33 4.98
CA ASN A 77 -1.15 13.71 3.61
C ASN A 77 0.37 13.91 3.50
N PRO A 78 1.17 12.82 3.47
CA PRO A 78 2.62 12.89 3.62
C PRO A 78 3.34 13.54 2.44
N ASN A 79 2.63 13.89 1.36
CA ASN A 79 3.17 14.70 0.29
C ASN A 79 3.04 16.20 0.55
N GLU A 80 2.34 16.61 1.61
CA GLU A 80 2.11 17.99 2.00
C GLU A 80 3.00 18.40 3.18
N SER A 81 3.67 19.54 3.03
CA SER A 81 4.51 20.16 4.04
C SER A 81 3.99 21.56 4.39
N ILE A 82 4.24 22.04 5.60
CA ILE A 82 3.91 23.42 5.97
C ILE A 82 4.78 24.39 5.16
N ASP A 83 4.14 25.25 4.39
CA ASP A 83 4.68 26.41 3.70
C ASP A 83 3.96 27.68 4.20
N VAL A 84 4.41 28.84 3.72
CA VAL A 84 3.80 30.14 4.01
C VAL A 84 3.30 30.81 2.72
N ASP A 85 2.13 31.41 2.83
CA ASP A 85 1.55 32.28 1.82
C ASP A 85 1.80 33.74 2.17
N LEU A 86 2.90 34.31 1.65
CA LEU A 86 3.27 35.71 1.91
C LEU A 86 2.25 36.69 1.33
N ASN A 87 1.49 36.30 0.31
CA ASN A 87 0.45 37.12 -0.31
C ASN A 87 -0.90 37.05 0.44
N ASP A 88 -1.07 36.05 1.32
CA ASP A 88 -2.25 35.88 2.16
C ASP A 88 -1.88 36.12 3.63
N SER A 89 -1.36 37.32 3.91
CA SER A 89 -1.02 37.77 5.27
C SER A 89 -0.09 36.80 6.03
N SER A 90 0.84 36.16 5.33
CA SER A 90 1.77 35.17 5.88
C SER A 90 1.08 33.98 6.57
N LYS A 91 -0.11 33.58 6.11
CA LYS A 91 -0.79 32.37 6.59
C LYS A 91 0.01 31.12 6.24
N LEU A 92 0.01 30.17 7.16
CA LEU A 92 0.59 28.85 6.95
C LEU A 92 -0.40 27.94 6.21
N LYS A 93 0.11 27.19 5.25
CA LYS A 93 -0.66 26.24 4.42
C LYS A 93 0.11 24.94 4.29
N PHE A 94 -0.59 23.82 4.31
CA PHE A 94 -0.01 22.56 3.87
C PHE A 94 -0.02 22.57 2.34
N ARG A 95 1.16 22.48 1.76
CA ARG A 95 1.35 22.53 0.31
C ARG A 95 2.14 21.34 -0.18
N ASN A 96 1.78 20.92 -1.38
CA ASN A 96 2.38 19.77 -1.98
C ASN A 96 3.86 20.01 -2.25
N ASN A 97 4.67 19.08 -1.76
CA ASN A 97 6.11 19.17 -1.75
C ASN A 97 6.76 17.95 -2.40
N ARG A 98 5.98 16.99 -2.91
CA ARG A 98 6.50 15.70 -3.43
C ARG A 98 5.70 15.13 -4.60
N GLY A 99 4.47 15.59 -4.80
CA GLY A 99 3.50 15.19 -5.82
C GLY A 99 3.64 15.87 -7.17
N LYS A 100 2.72 15.56 -8.10
CA LYS A 100 2.67 16.10 -9.48
C LYS A 100 2.13 17.53 -9.64
N THR A 101 1.95 18.27 -8.55
CA THR A 101 1.26 19.58 -8.56
C THR A 101 2.17 20.76 -8.95
N SER A 102 1.51 21.86 -9.36
CA SER A 102 2.04 23.09 -9.98
C SER A 102 3.25 23.74 -9.26
N PRO A 103 4.18 24.42 -9.99
CA PRO A 103 5.55 24.71 -9.52
C PRO A 103 5.73 25.99 -8.67
N THR A 104 4.76 26.41 -7.84
CA THR A 104 4.92 27.60 -6.96
C THR A 104 4.91 27.30 -5.47
N TYR A 105 4.82 26.02 -5.10
CA TYR A 105 4.79 25.56 -3.71
C TYR A 105 6.17 25.18 -3.20
N GLY A 106 6.23 24.83 -1.92
CA GLY A 106 7.49 24.62 -1.23
C GLY A 106 7.24 24.22 0.22
N TYR A 107 8.21 24.52 1.08
CA TYR A 107 8.06 24.34 2.52
C TYR A 107 8.93 25.34 3.28
N VAL A 108 8.51 25.61 4.51
CA VAL A 108 9.30 26.33 5.51
C VAL A 108 9.96 25.32 6.43
N VAL A 109 11.21 25.60 6.82
CA VAL A 109 11.90 24.87 7.89
C VAL A 109 11.91 25.71 9.16
N PHE A 110 11.71 25.04 10.29
CA PHE A 110 11.51 25.67 11.58
C PHE A 110 12.59 25.29 12.59
N SER A 111 12.90 26.22 13.49
CA SER A 111 13.54 25.93 14.77
C SER A 111 12.49 25.93 15.88
N TYR A 112 12.72 25.13 16.92
CA TYR A 112 11.85 25.05 18.10
C TYR A 112 12.63 25.43 19.35
N ASP A 113 12.12 26.41 20.10
CA ASP A 113 12.62 26.78 21.42
C ASP A 113 11.83 26.01 22.50
N PRO A 114 12.43 25.01 23.16
CA PRO A 114 11.74 24.20 24.17
C PRO A 114 11.53 24.93 25.51
N VAL A 115 12.18 26.07 25.75
CA VAL A 115 12.01 26.85 26.97
C VAL A 115 10.85 27.83 26.81
N GLY A 116 10.86 28.60 25.71
CA GLY A 116 9.79 29.52 25.36
C GLY A 116 8.53 28.85 24.79
N ASN A 117 8.66 27.62 24.29
CA ASN A 117 7.67 26.87 23.50
C ASN A 117 7.30 27.61 22.22
N TYR A 118 8.30 28.13 21.49
CA TYR A 118 8.08 28.88 20.25
C TYR A 118 8.62 28.13 19.03
N LEU A 119 7.83 28.13 17.96
CA LEU A 119 8.25 27.66 16.65
C LEU A 119 8.60 28.87 15.77
N ARG A 120 9.79 28.87 15.16
CA ARG A 120 10.31 29.99 14.35
C ARG A 120 10.65 29.55 12.94
N ALA A 121 10.16 30.25 11.93
CA ALA A 121 10.50 30.04 10.53
C ALA A 121 11.95 30.49 10.29
N MET A 122 12.76 29.65 9.66
CA MET A 122 14.20 29.93 9.47
C MET A 122 14.56 30.08 8.00
N LYS A 123 14.06 29.19 7.14
CA LYS A 123 14.27 29.25 5.70
C LYS A 123 13.03 28.74 4.99
N ARG A 124 12.92 29.07 3.71
CA ARG A 124 11.92 28.51 2.80
C ARG A 124 12.61 27.87 1.61
N TYR A 125 12.05 26.78 1.11
CA TYR A 125 12.48 26.11 -0.10
C TYR A 125 11.33 26.04 -1.08
N THR A 126 11.59 26.30 -2.36
CA THR A 126 10.63 26.07 -3.44
C THR A 126 10.76 24.66 -3.98
N TYR A 127 9.63 24.06 -4.33
CA TYR A 127 9.51 22.76 -4.95
C TYR A 127 9.35 22.92 -6.47
N SER A 128 10.10 22.14 -7.23
CA SER A 128 9.96 22.07 -8.67
C SER A 128 9.98 20.63 -9.14
N LEU A 129 9.25 20.37 -10.22
CA LEU A 129 9.11 19.04 -10.80
C LEU A 129 9.78 19.01 -12.17
N ALA A 130 10.78 18.15 -12.32
CA ALA A 130 11.39 17.85 -13.61
C ALA A 130 10.78 16.55 -14.16
N SER A 131 10.36 16.56 -15.42
CA SER A 131 9.90 15.35 -16.10
C SER A 131 10.99 14.81 -17.04
N SER A 132 11.12 13.48 -17.08
CA SER A 132 11.86 12.75 -18.13
C SER A 132 10.96 11.69 -18.75
N THR A 133 11.34 11.15 -19.89
CA THR A 133 10.64 10.03 -20.53
C THR A 133 11.59 8.88 -20.78
N GLU A 134 11.16 7.67 -20.44
CA GLU A 134 11.89 6.44 -20.76
C GLU A 134 10.98 5.56 -21.63
N THR A 135 11.55 4.91 -22.63
CA THR A 135 10.86 3.90 -23.45
C THR A 135 11.31 2.52 -22.98
N ASN A 136 10.37 1.69 -22.53
CA ASN A 136 10.72 0.33 -22.12
C ASN A 136 11.05 -0.56 -23.34
N THR A 137 11.54 -1.77 -23.09
CA THR A 137 11.89 -2.75 -24.15
C THR A 137 10.73 -3.13 -25.07
N ASN A 138 9.48 -2.85 -24.65
CA ASN A 138 8.26 -3.11 -25.42
C ASN A 138 7.79 -1.87 -26.20
N GLY A 139 8.57 -0.79 -26.24
CA GLY A 139 8.24 0.44 -26.95
C GLY A 139 7.22 1.35 -26.22
N GLN A 140 6.86 1.04 -24.97
CA GLN A 140 5.94 1.87 -24.20
C GLN A 140 6.70 3.04 -23.58
N LEU A 141 6.23 4.25 -23.85
CA LEU A 141 6.74 5.48 -23.27
C LEU A 141 6.16 5.66 -21.86
N SER A 142 7.03 5.88 -20.88
CA SER A 142 6.67 6.22 -19.51
C SER A 142 7.28 7.57 -19.13
N THR A 143 6.47 8.45 -18.55
CA THR A 143 6.96 9.72 -18.00
C THR A 143 7.33 9.54 -16.54
N PHE A 144 8.52 10.00 -16.17
CA PHE A 144 9.02 9.98 -14.80
C PHE A 144 9.16 11.41 -14.30
N TYR A 145 8.99 11.57 -13.00
CA TYR A 145 9.06 12.87 -12.34
C TYR A 145 10.03 12.84 -11.17
N SER A 146 10.86 13.88 -11.10
CA SER A 146 11.84 14.10 -10.04
C SER A 146 11.57 15.45 -9.38
N GLY A 147 11.42 15.43 -8.06
CA GLY A 147 11.32 16.63 -7.25
C GLY A 147 12.68 17.27 -6.97
N THR A 148 12.79 18.58 -7.12
CA THR A 148 13.95 19.37 -6.68
C THR A 148 13.51 20.44 -5.70
N TYR A 149 14.42 20.80 -4.80
CA TYR A 149 14.20 21.81 -3.77
C TYR A 149 15.30 22.85 -3.81
N THR A 150 14.91 24.11 -3.98
CA THR A 150 15.84 25.23 -4.05
C THR A 150 15.55 26.20 -2.92
N GLU A 151 16.58 26.65 -2.20
CA GLU A 151 16.38 27.66 -1.16
C GLU A 151 15.84 28.96 -1.77
N ASP A 152 14.75 29.47 -1.21
CA ASP A 152 14.17 30.75 -1.57
C ASP A 152 14.95 31.86 -0.87
N LEU A 153 16.00 32.34 -1.52
CA LEU A 153 16.84 33.43 -1.00
C LEU A 153 16.10 34.77 -0.86
N SER A 154 14.88 34.88 -1.40
CA SER A 154 14.02 36.06 -1.23
C SER A 154 13.09 35.97 -0.03
N PHE A 155 13.17 34.88 0.77
CA PHE A 155 12.29 34.65 1.90
C PHE A 155 12.47 35.67 3.03
N SER A 156 11.54 36.62 3.12
CA SER A 156 11.61 37.78 4.01
C SER A 156 11.12 37.53 5.45
N ALA A 157 10.40 36.43 5.71
CA ALA A 157 9.89 36.09 7.04
C ALA A 157 10.86 35.20 7.86
N THR A 158 12.15 35.29 7.57
CA THR A 158 13.20 34.62 8.33
C THR A 158 13.22 35.12 9.78
N GLY A 159 13.21 34.19 10.73
CA GLY A 159 13.20 34.45 12.16
C GLY A 159 11.82 34.74 12.77
N TYR A 160 10.76 34.79 11.96
CA TYR A 160 9.38 35.04 12.40
C TYR A 160 8.83 33.84 13.18
N TYR A 161 7.86 34.10 14.05
CA TYR A 161 7.24 33.13 14.95
C TYR A 161 5.90 32.65 14.41
N VAL A 162 5.50 31.43 14.78
CA VAL A 162 4.16 30.92 14.50
C VAL A 162 3.14 31.48 15.50
N SER A 163 2.01 31.97 14.98
CA SER A 163 0.87 32.50 15.74
C SER A 163 -0.41 31.81 15.28
N ALA A 164 -1.19 31.31 16.24
CA ALA A 164 -2.52 30.76 16.05
C ALA A 164 -3.57 31.87 16.27
N SER A 165 -4.50 32.03 15.35
CA SER A 165 -5.55 33.06 15.41
C SER A 165 -6.73 32.66 14.52
N GLN A 166 -7.96 32.76 15.04
CA GLN A 166 -9.21 32.49 14.30
C GLN A 166 -9.22 31.12 13.59
N GLY A 167 -8.77 30.06 14.27
CA GLY A 167 -8.80 28.69 13.73
C GLY A 167 -7.72 28.37 12.68
N GLY A 168 -6.80 29.30 12.39
CA GLY A 168 -5.68 29.10 11.48
C GLY A 168 -4.35 29.59 12.04
N TYR A 169 -3.27 29.39 11.28
CA TYR A 169 -1.91 29.72 11.68
C TYR A 169 -1.25 30.69 10.69
N ARG A 170 -0.38 31.57 11.18
CA ARG A 170 0.41 32.52 10.38
C ARG A 170 1.78 32.80 10.99
N LEU A 171 2.66 33.44 10.23
CA LEU A 171 3.92 33.99 10.74
C LEU A 171 3.74 35.43 11.27
N VAL A 172 4.41 35.74 12.38
CA VAL A 172 4.46 37.09 12.98
C VAL A 172 5.89 37.46 13.35
N SER A 173 6.26 38.73 13.26
CA SER A 173 7.65 39.18 13.41
C SER A 173 8.15 39.24 14.85
N THR A 174 7.26 39.22 15.86
CA THR A 174 7.63 39.36 17.27
C THR A 174 7.10 38.20 18.11
N SER A 175 7.84 37.79 19.13
CA SER A 175 7.44 36.74 20.06
C SER A 175 6.21 37.10 20.90
N GLY A 176 5.97 38.40 21.14
CA GLY A 176 4.80 38.88 21.88
C GLY A 176 3.47 38.65 21.15
N ALA A 177 3.49 38.48 19.82
CA ALA A 177 2.32 38.13 19.02
C ALA A 177 2.24 36.62 18.69
N ALA A 178 3.23 35.84 19.12
CA ALA A 178 3.35 34.42 18.83
C ALA A 178 2.52 33.57 19.81
N THR A 179 2.16 32.37 19.37
CA THR A 179 1.49 31.38 20.21
C THR A 179 2.53 30.42 20.76
N LYS A 180 2.42 30.10 22.05
CA LYS A 180 3.21 29.00 22.64
C LYS A 180 2.66 27.68 22.12
N LEU A 181 3.53 26.85 21.54
CA LEU A 181 3.20 25.57 20.95
C LEU A 181 3.92 24.45 21.69
N TYR A 182 3.16 23.48 22.18
CA TYR A 182 3.64 22.35 22.95
C TYR A 182 3.58 21.08 22.09
N LEU A 183 4.68 20.33 22.06
CA LEU A 183 4.83 19.13 21.25
C LEU A 183 4.64 17.90 22.14
N PHE A 184 3.59 17.13 21.88
CA PHE A 184 3.33 15.86 22.53
C PHE A 184 3.69 14.72 21.57
N THR A 185 4.48 13.76 22.03
CA THR A 185 4.74 12.55 21.25
C THR A 185 3.43 11.82 20.98
N SER A 186 3.26 11.29 19.77
CA SER A 186 2.15 10.38 19.47
C SER A 186 2.12 9.23 20.47
N ALA A 187 0.94 8.85 20.92
CA ALA A 187 0.75 7.61 21.68
C ALA A 187 1.02 6.37 20.80
N ASP A 188 0.93 6.55 19.48
CA ASP A 188 1.02 5.48 18.50
C ASP A 188 2.40 5.50 17.83
N ASN A 189 2.98 4.31 17.66
CA ASN A 189 4.28 4.16 17.04
C ASN A 189 4.16 3.73 15.59
N TYR A 190 4.28 4.68 14.67
CA TYR A 190 4.36 4.45 13.22
C TYR A 190 5.80 4.27 12.72
N GLY A 191 6.78 4.19 13.63
CA GLY A 191 8.14 3.79 13.29
C GLY A 191 8.19 2.32 12.89
N ILE A 192 9.25 1.94 12.17
CA ILE A 192 9.42 0.56 11.73
C ILE A 192 9.71 -0.34 12.93
N PRO A 193 8.87 -1.35 13.22
CA PRO A 193 9.06 -2.24 14.35
C PRO A 193 10.27 -3.14 14.12
N THR A 194 10.87 -3.63 15.20
CA THR A 194 12.00 -4.58 15.12
C THR A 194 11.65 -5.86 14.38
N SER A 195 10.39 -6.30 14.39
CA SER A 195 9.93 -7.44 13.59
C SER A 195 10.08 -7.23 12.07
N PHE A 196 10.07 -5.97 11.61
CA PHE A 196 10.26 -5.58 10.20
C PHE A 196 11.65 -4.97 9.95
N ASN A 197 12.53 -4.96 10.94
CA ASN A 197 13.92 -4.54 10.80
C ASN A 197 14.83 -5.19 11.87
N PRO A 198 14.84 -6.53 11.99
CA PRO A 198 15.62 -7.21 13.03
C PRO A 198 17.13 -7.06 12.80
N ALA A 199 17.55 -6.83 11.56
CA ALA A 199 18.95 -6.54 11.21
C ALA A 199 19.43 -5.14 11.62
N GLY A 200 18.54 -4.27 12.13
CA GLY A 200 18.90 -2.89 12.47
C GLY A 200 19.42 -2.11 11.25
N THR A 201 18.79 -2.29 10.09
CA THR A 201 19.08 -1.52 8.89
C THR A 201 18.89 -0.04 9.20
N ALA A 202 19.97 0.73 9.04
CA ALA A 202 19.93 2.18 9.20
C ALA A 202 19.20 2.80 8.02
N TYR A 203 18.63 3.98 8.22
CA TYR A 203 17.95 4.69 7.15
C TYR A 203 18.92 5.10 6.04
N GLY A 204 18.68 4.62 4.82
CA GLY A 204 19.51 4.89 3.65
C GLY A 204 19.47 6.37 3.25
N THR A 205 20.66 6.95 3.06
CA THR A 205 20.87 8.35 2.66
C THR A 205 20.79 8.60 1.16
N ASN A 206 20.60 7.54 0.38
CA ASN A 206 20.43 7.61 -1.08
C ASN A 206 19.27 8.55 -1.46
N PRO A 207 19.43 9.33 -2.54
CA PRO A 207 18.35 10.19 -3.01
C PRO A 207 17.13 9.35 -3.42
N PRO A 208 15.91 9.90 -3.33
CA PRO A 208 14.74 9.22 -3.84
C PRO A 208 14.80 9.10 -5.37
N ALA A 209 14.39 7.94 -5.88
CA ALA A 209 14.22 7.72 -7.31
C ALA A 209 13.07 8.55 -7.88
N ALA A 210 13.16 8.89 -9.16
CA ALA A 210 12.04 9.45 -9.91
C ALA A 210 10.85 8.48 -9.90
N PHE A 211 9.64 8.98 -9.71
CA PHE A 211 8.43 8.17 -9.75
C PHE A 211 7.77 8.25 -11.14
N PRO A 212 7.23 7.13 -11.66
CA PRO A 212 6.54 7.16 -12.94
C PRO A 212 5.14 7.79 -12.78
N ALA A 213 4.55 8.28 -13.86
CA ALA A 213 3.11 8.49 -13.94
C ALA A 213 2.56 7.68 -15.12
N ILE A 214 1.89 6.59 -14.79
CA ILE A 214 1.52 5.56 -15.76
C ILE A 214 0.08 5.74 -16.23
N VAL A 215 -0.79 6.29 -15.36
CA VAL A 215 -2.22 6.33 -15.60
C VAL A 215 -2.88 7.55 -14.95
N THR A 216 -4.09 7.89 -15.41
CA THR A 216 -4.99 8.80 -14.70
C THR A 216 -6.33 8.11 -14.46
N PRO A 217 -6.90 8.17 -13.24
CA PRO A 217 -8.18 7.54 -12.94
C PRO A 217 -9.29 7.95 -13.90
N ALA A 218 -9.40 9.25 -14.19
CA ALA A 218 -10.39 9.80 -15.11
C ALA A 218 -10.36 9.13 -16.50
N ASN A 219 -9.17 8.85 -17.05
CA ASN A 219 -9.05 8.21 -18.35
C ASN A 219 -9.41 6.72 -18.29
N VAL A 220 -9.00 6.00 -17.24
CA VAL A 220 -9.38 4.59 -17.06
C VAL A 220 -10.89 4.47 -16.93
N GLU A 221 -11.49 5.22 -16.00
CA GLU A 221 -12.91 5.14 -15.69
C GLU A 221 -13.80 5.54 -16.88
N ALA A 222 -13.41 6.57 -17.64
CA ALA A 222 -14.16 7.00 -18.82
C ALA A 222 -14.09 6.00 -20.00
N THR A 223 -12.98 5.26 -20.13
CA THR A 223 -12.74 4.41 -21.31
C THR A 223 -12.97 2.92 -21.07
N PHE A 224 -13.01 2.46 -19.81
CA PHE A 224 -13.01 1.02 -19.49
C PHE A 224 -14.18 0.26 -20.13
N SER A 225 -15.41 0.80 -20.06
CA SER A 225 -16.61 0.15 -20.63
C SER A 225 -16.50 -0.13 -22.14
N SER A 226 -15.70 0.66 -22.88
CA SER A 226 -15.46 0.43 -24.32
C SER A 226 -14.57 -0.78 -24.61
N LYS A 227 -13.80 -1.24 -23.62
CA LYS A 227 -12.85 -2.36 -23.73
C LYS A 227 -13.49 -3.72 -23.40
N ILE A 228 -14.69 -3.69 -22.83
CA ILE A 228 -15.43 -4.86 -22.31
C ILE A 228 -16.48 -5.31 -23.35
N ASN A 229 -16.66 -6.63 -23.48
CA ASN A 229 -17.69 -7.27 -24.30
C ASN A 229 -19.09 -6.82 -23.85
N ALA A 230 -20.00 -6.61 -24.81
CA ALA A 230 -21.37 -6.15 -24.55
C ALA A 230 -22.10 -6.95 -23.45
N THR A 231 -21.83 -8.26 -23.33
CA THR A 231 -22.38 -9.15 -22.29
C THR A 231 -22.12 -8.67 -20.87
N TYR A 232 -20.97 -8.03 -20.62
CA TYR A 232 -20.54 -7.64 -19.26
C TYR A 232 -20.63 -6.13 -19.00
N LYS A 233 -20.90 -5.32 -20.02
CA LYS A 233 -20.85 -3.85 -19.95
C LYS A 233 -21.72 -3.24 -18.85
N SER A 234 -22.89 -3.82 -18.57
CA SER A 234 -23.81 -3.30 -17.54
C SER A 234 -23.20 -3.34 -16.13
N GLN A 235 -22.27 -4.26 -15.86
CA GLN A 235 -21.60 -4.39 -14.57
C GLN A 235 -20.56 -3.29 -14.32
N VAL A 236 -20.13 -2.58 -15.37
CA VAL A 236 -19.04 -1.58 -15.35
C VAL A 236 -19.47 -0.24 -15.95
N ALA A 237 -20.78 0.01 -16.02
CA ALA A 237 -21.33 1.25 -16.59
C ALA A 237 -21.03 2.50 -15.75
N ALA A 238 -20.67 2.33 -14.48
CA ALA A 238 -20.23 3.38 -13.57
C ALA A 238 -19.08 2.87 -12.69
N ALA A 239 -18.11 3.73 -12.38
CA ALA A 239 -17.01 3.41 -11.49
C ALA A 239 -17.42 3.55 -10.00
N GLY A 240 -16.86 2.67 -9.15
CA GLY A 240 -17.14 2.62 -7.72
C GLY A 240 -18.53 2.05 -7.38
N SER A 241 -18.95 2.22 -6.12
CA SER A 241 -20.24 1.74 -5.63
C SER A 241 -21.41 2.37 -6.39
N ASN A 242 -22.22 1.54 -7.07
CA ASN A 242 -23.41 1.98 -7.80
C ASN A 242 -24.49 0.88 -7.77
N ALA A 243 -25.74 1.28 -7.51
CA ALA A 243 -26.86 0.34 -7.34
C ALA A 243 -27.21 -0.43 -8.64
N GLN A 244 -27.14 0.22 -9.80
CA GLN A 244 -27.46 -0.39 -11.09
C GLN A 244 -26.38 -1.38 -11.52
N THR A 245 -25.10 -1.03 -11.36
CA THR A 245 -23.99 -1.96 -11.66
C THR A 245 -23.99 -3.14 -10.69
N LYS A 246 -24.32 -2.90 -9.41
CA LYS A 246 -24.51 -3.96 -8.42
C LYS A 246 -25.61 -4.94 -8.83
N ALA A 247 -26.81 -4.45 -9.13
CA ALA A 247 -27.92 -5.30 -9.57
C ALA A 247 -27.56 -6.13 -10.81
N SER A 248 -26.83 -5.53 -11.76
CA SER A 248 -26.35 -6.22 -12.97
C SER A 248 -25.32 -7.31 -12.65
N ALA A 249 -24.37 -7.02 -11.77
CA ALA A 249 -23.32 -7.96 -11.37
C ALA A 249 -23.88 -9.13 -10.56
N ASP A 250 -24.73 -8.85 -9.57
CA ASP A 250 -25.37 -9.87 -8.74
C ASP A 250 -26.31 -10.76 -9.57
N GLY A 251 -27.07 -10.17 -10.50
CA GLY A 251 -27.92 -10.93 -11.43
C GLY A 251 -27.12 -11.86 -12.34
N TYR A 252 -25.96 -11.41 -12.84
CA TYR A 252 -25.08 -12.26 -13.65
C TYR A 252 -24.46 -13.38 -12.81
N LEU A 253 -23.92 -13.04 -11.64
CA LEU A 253 -23.30 -13.97 -10.69
C LEU A 253 -24.25 -15.09 -10.28
N ALA A 254 -25.52 -14.77 -10.00
CA ALA A 254 -26.55 -15.75 -9.65
C ALA A 254 -26.81 -16.81 -10.74
N SER A 255 -26.46 -16.53 -12.01
CA SER A 255 -26.61 -17.49 -13.11
C SER A 255 -25.49 -18.52 -13.20
N ILE A 256 -24.33 -18.25 -12.59
CA ILE A 256 -23.11 -19.06 -12.74
C ILE A 256 -23.24 -20.44 -12.09
N PRO A 257 -23.77 -20.61 -10.86
CA PRO A 257 -23.84 -21.92 -10.20
C PRO A 257 -24.57 -22.98 -11.03
N ALA A 258 -25.71 -22.63 -11.64
CA ALA A 258 -26.49 -23.57 -12.46
C ALA A 258 -25.72 -24.04 -13.70
N LYS A 259 -24.95 -23.15 -14.33
CA LYS A 259 -24.11 -23.46 -15.50
C LYS A 259 -22.92 -24.37 -15.15
N LEU A 260 -22.38 -24.25 -13.94
CA LEU A 260 -21.32 -25.14 -13.47
C LEU A 260 -21.89 -26.49 -13.06
N ALA A 261 -23.03 -26.51 -12.37
CA ALA A 261 -23.66 -27.75 -11.91
C ALA A 261 -24.01 -28.68 -13.07
N SER A 262 -24.48 -28.15 -14.20
CA SER A 262 -24.74 -28.93 -15.42
C SER A 262 -23.48 -29.54 -16.05
N GLN A 263 -22.30 -29.07 -15.64
CA GLN A 263 -20.98 -29.55 -16.07
C GLN A 263 -20.26 -30.33 -14.96
N GLY A 264 -20.96 -30.71 -13.89
CA GLY A 264 -20.38 -31.43 -12.75
C GLY A 264 -19.34 -30.61 -11.97
N ALA A 265 -19.43 -29.28 -12.03
CA ALA A 265 -18.52 -28.34 -11.37
C ALA A 265 -19.27 -27.44 -10.39
N SER A 266 -18.53 -26.75 -9.52
CA SER A 266 -19.07 -25.77 -8.58
C SER A 266 -18.19 -24.53 -8.49
N LEU A 267 -18.76 -23.46 -7.94
CA LEU A 267 -17.96 -22.37 -7.40
C LEU A 267 -17.20 -22.86 -6.17
N ARG A 268 -16.03 -22.26 -5.91
CA ARG A 268 -15.24 -22.51 -4.69
C ARG A 268 -15.95 -21.98 -3.44
N TYR A 269 -16.60 -20.82 -3.55
CA TYR A 269 -17.33 -20.16 -2.48
C TYR A 269 -18.76 -19.82 -2.94
N SER A 270 -19.63 -19.51 -1.98
CA SER A 270 -20.97 -19.00 -2.29
C SER A 270 -20.89 -17.67 -3.05
N THR A 271 -21.96 -17.34 -3.78
CA THR A 271 -22.08 -16.04 -4.47
C THR A 271 -21.99 -14.87 -3.50
N ASP A 272 -22.49 -15.04 -2.27
CA ASP A 272 -22.50 -13.98 -1.25
C ASP A 272 -21.10 -13.49 -0.88
N LEU A 273 -20.10 -14.39 -0.86
CA LEU A 273 -18.72 -14.01 -0.59
C LEU A 273 -18.16 -13.11 -1.69
N TYR A 274 -18.44 -13.43 -2.96
CA TYR A 274 -18.00 -12.62 -4.10
C TYR A 274 -18.72 -11.28 -4.19
N THR A 275 -20.04 -11.24 -3.91
CA THR A 275 -20.80 -9.99 -3.82
C THR A 275 -20.28 -9.10 -2.68
N ALA A 276 -20.02 -9.66 -1.50
CA ALA A 276 -19.50 -8.91 -0.35
C ALA A 276 -18.12 -8.32 -0.64
N PHE A 277 -17.22 -9.11 -1.24
CA PHE A 277 -15.90 -8.62 -1.65
C PHE A 277 -16.02 -7.48 -2.68
N ARG A 278 -16.85 -7.66 -3.71
CA ARG A 278 -17.11 -6.63 -4.73
C ARG A 278 -17.56 -5.31 -4.10
N ASP A 279 -18.55 -5.37 -3.22
CA ASP A 279 -19.13 -4.17 -2.62
C ASP A 279 -18.12 -3.43 -1.74
N ALA A 280 -17.33 -4.17 -0.95
CA ALA A 280 -16.27 -3.60 -0.11
C ALA A 280 -15.15 -2.97 -0.95
N ALA A 281 -14.66 -3.67 -1.98
CA ALA A 281 -13.60 -3.16 -2.84
C ALA A 281 -14.01 -1.86 -3.57
N LEU A 282 -15.22 -1.82 -4.13
CA LEU A 282 -15.74 -0.65 -4.85
C LEU A 282 -16.05 0.55 -3.94
N ALA A 283 -16.24 0.33 -2.64
CA ALA A 283 -16.43 1.39 -1.66
C ALA A 283 -15.10 2.07 -1.27
N GLY A 284 -13.97 1.39 -1.48
CA GLY A 284 -12.63 1.87 -1.12
C GLY A 284 -12.25 3.15 -1.86
N LYS A 285 -11.85 4.18 -1.10
CA LYS A 285 -11.34 5.46 -1.60
C LYS A 285 -9.93 5.73 -1.10
N LEU A 286 -9.15 6.42 -1.92
CA LEU A 286 -7.89 6.99 -1.47
C LEU A 286 -8.19 8.10 -0.47
N ALA A 287 -7.85 7.93 0.81
CA ALA A 287 -8.12 8.91 1.86
C ALA A 287 -6.96 9.91 2.05
N SER A 288 -5.80 9.59 1.50
CA SER A 288 -4.51 10.25 1.73
C SER A 288 -3.83 10.54 0.40
N ASP A 289 -3.17 11.70 0.27
CA ASP A 289 -2.36 12.01 -0.92
C ASP A 289 -0.97 11.37 -0.93
N GLY A 290 -0.71 10.40 -0.05
CA GLY A 290 0.58 9.69 0.01
C GLY A 290 0.98 8.92 -1.25
N ILE A 291 0.11 8.87 -2.27
CA ILE A 291 0.44 8.42 -3.62
C ILE A 291 0.71 9.66 -4.48
N THR A 292 1.90 9.72 -5.09
CA THR A 292 2.49 10.95 -5.62
C THR A 292 1.73 11.60 -6.78
N ASP A 293 0.99 10.79 -7.52
CA ASP A 293 0.09 11.18 -8.61
C ASP A 293 -1.38 10.82 -8.33
N GLY A 294 -1.70 10.44 -7.08
CA GLY A 294 -3.05 10.19 -6.61
C GLY A 294 -3.72 11.44 -6.06
N VAL A 295 -5.06 11.40 -6.00
CA VAL A 295 -5.89 12.49 -5.46
C VAL A 295 -6.85 11.91 -4.41
N PRO A 296 -6.89 12.45 -3.17
CA PRO A 296 -7.85 12.02 -2.17
C PRO A 296 -9.30 12.05 -2.69
N GLY A 297 -10.08 11.02 -2.35
CA GLY A 297 -11.45 10.81 -2.80
C GLY A 297 -11.59 9.98 -4.08
N GLN A 298 -10.50 9.71 -4.82
CA GLN A 298 -10.57 8.81 -5.98
C GLN A 298 -10.87 7.35 -5.57
N ASN A 299 -11.40 6.56 -6.49
CA ASN A 299 -11.54 5.11 -6.32
C ASN A 299 -10.16 4.45 -6.12
N LEU A 300 -10.08 3.43 -5.26
CA LEU A 300 -8.94 2.51 -5.27
C LEU A 300 -9.16 1.38 -6.28
N VAL A 301 -10.40 0.86 -6.29
CA VAL A 301 -10.90 -0.16 -7.21
C VAL A 301 -12.11 0.45 -7.94
N PRO A 302 -11.95 0.94 -9.18
CA PRO A 302 -13.07 1.51 -9.93
C PRO A 302 -14.07 0.46 -10.42
N PHE A 303 -13.64 -0.78 -10.72
CA PHE A 303 -14.53 -1.80 -11.30
C PHE A 303 -14.26 -3.18 -10.72
N VAL A 304 -15.35 -3.90 -10.43
CA VAL A 304 -15.36 -5.34 -10.15
C VAL A 304 -16.55 -5.96 -10.89
N TYR A 305 -16.28 -6.97 -11.72
CA TYR A 305 -17.27 -7.60 -12.59
C TYR A 305 -16.99 -9.09 -12.76
N PHE A 306 -18.04 -9.84 -13.09
CA PHE A 306 -18.01 -11.29 -13.23
C PHE A 306 -18.11 -11.69 -14.70
N THR A 307 -17.25 -12.62 -15.10
CA THR A 307 -17.27 -13.27 -16.42
C THR A 307 -17.56 -14.77 -16.26
N ASN A 308 -18.01 -15.43 -17.32
CA ASN A 308 -18.22 -16.87 -17.32
C ASN A 308 -18.09 -17.45 -18.75
N GLU A 309 -16.93 -17.22 -19.35
CA GLU A 309 -16.63 -17.69 -20.70
C GLU A 309 -16.39 -19.21 -20.74
N GLN A 310 -16.54 -19.77 -21.94
CA GLN A 310 -16.30 -21.19 -22.20
C GLN A 310 -14.91 -21.43 -22.81
N ASP A 311 -14.31 -22.57 -22.48
CA ASP A 311 -13.16 -23.10 -23.22
C ASP A 311 -13.58 -23.75 -24.54
N ALA A 312 -12.60 -24.29 -25.28
CA ALA A 312 -12.84 -24.97 -26.55
C ALA A 312 -13.68 -26.26 -26.39
N GLN A 313 -13.85 -26.76 -25.18
CA GLN A 313 -14.65 -27.93 -24.83
C GLN A 313 -16.07 -27.53 -24.37
N GLY A 314 -16.39 -26.23 -24.37
CA GLY A 314 -17.68 -25.70 -23.91
C GLY A 314 -17.80 -25.64 -22.38
N LEU A 315 -16.71 -25.84 -21.63
CA LEU A 315 -16.72 -25.78 -20.17
C LEU A 315 -16.60 -24.34 -19.69
N ASN A 316 -17.45 -23.97 -18.73
CA ASN A 316 -17.52 -22.63 -18.17
C ASN A 316 -16.37 -22.39 -17.16
N HIS A 317 -15.80 -21.18 -17.25
CA HIS A 317 -14.70 -20.71 -16.42
C HIS A 317 -14.99 -19.30 -15.88
N PRO A 318 -15.65 -19.20 -14.72
CA PRO A 318 -15.98 -17.93 -14.13
C PRO A 318 -14.81 -17.26 -13.43
N PHE A 319 -14.69 -15.95 -13.64
CA PHE A 319 -13.72 -15.09 -12.97
C PHE A 319 -14.41 -13.89 -12.34
N MET A 320 -13.94 -13.51 -11.16
CA MET A 320 -14.14 -12.17 -10.61
C MET A 320 -12.95 -11.33 -11.05
N ASN A 321 -13.23 -10.27 -11.81
CA ASN A 321 -12.20 -9.41 -12.38
C ASN A 321 -12.25 -8.05 -11.68
N LEU A 322 -11.10 -7.58 -11.23
CA LEU A 322 -10.93 -6.32 -10.52
C LEU A 322 -10.05 -5.40 -11.36
N VAL A 323 -10.48 -4.15 -11.55
CA VAL A 323 -9.61 -3.08 -12.04
C VAL A 323 -9.18 -2.28 -10.83
N THR A 324 -7.88 -2.15 -10.61
CA THR A 324 -7.34 -1.45 -9.44
C THR A 324 -6.15 -0.58 -9.79
N TYR A 325 -5.99 0.51 -9.05
CA TYR A 325 -4.79 1.32 -9.09
C TYR A 325 -3.66 0.78 -8.20
N SER A 326 -3.84 -0.37 -7.54
CA SER A 326 -2.80 -1.07 -6.74
C SER A 326 -2.23 -0.23 -5.59
N ASN A 327 -3.07 0.53 -4.90
CA ASN A 327 -2.64 1.41 -3.81
C ASN A 327 -3.55 1.26 -2.58
N PRO A 328 -3.01 1.40 -1.36
CA PRO A 328 -3.83 1.41 -0.16
C PRO A 328 -4.60 2.73 -0.01
N GLY A 329 -5.69 2.69 0.76
CA GLY A 329 -6.50 3.88 1.05
C GLY A 329 -5.84 4.87 2.01
N SER A 330 -5.00 4.39 2.93
CA SER A 330 -4.33 5.18 3.98
C SER A 330 -2.87 5.50 3.62
N PRO A 331 -2.21 6.41 4.35
CA PRO A 331 -0.78 6.67 4.16
C PRO A 331 0.03 5.37 4.24
N PRO A 332 0.84 5.02 3.22
CA PRO A 332 1.50 3.71 3.14
C PRO A 332 2.81 3.59 3.94
N GLY A 333 3.25 4.67 4.61
CA GLY A 333 4.47 4.67 5.44
C GLY A 333 5.79 4.49 4.67
N LEU A 334 5.79 4.63 3.34
CA LEU A 334 6.95 4.34 2.47
C LEU A 334 8.19 5.19 2.77
N LEU A 335 7.97 6.40 3.30
CA LEU A 335 9.05 7.33 3.62
C LEU A 335 9.85 6.92 4.86
N ASP A 336 9.34 6.01 5.69
CA ASP A 336 10.02 5.56 6.91
C ASP A 336 10.86 4.30 6.71
N ILE A 337 10.78 3.68 5.52
CA ILE A 337 11.51 2.46 5.19
C ILE A 337 13.03 2.74 5.30
N PRO A 338 13.78 1.98 6.12
CA PRO A 338 15.20 2.18 6.29
C PRO A 338 16.01 1.75 5.06
N GLY A 339 15.73 0.55 4.53
CA GLY A 339 16.38 0.00 3.34
C GLY A 339 15.40 -0.24 2.19
N PRO A 340 14.75 0.80 1.63
CA PRO A 340 13.88 0.62 0.47
C PRO A 340 14.67 0.06 -0.73
N PRO A 341 13.99 -0.59 -1.69
CA PRO A 341 14.65 -1.07 -2.90
C PRO A 341 15.36 0.05 -3.68
N TYR A 342 16.45 -0.30 -4.36
CA TYR A 342 17.10 0.60 -5.32
C TYR A 342 16.29 0.70 -6.62
N LYS A 343 16.44 1.80 -7.37
CA LYS A 343 16.04 1.83 -8.79
C LYS A 343 16.99 0.93 -9.58
N GLY A 344 16.46 -0.17 -10.14
CA GLY A 344 17.24 -1.19 -10.86
C GLY A 344 18.14 -2.04 -9.96
N ALA A 345 19.20 -2.61 -10.54
CA ALA A 345 20.05 -3.64 -9.91
C ALA A 345 20.81 -3.21 -8.63
N GLY A 346 20.79 -1.92 -8.29
CA GLY A 346 21.34 -1.38 -7.04
C GLY A 346 22.84 -1.10 -7.04
N SER A 347 23.22 0.00 -6.38
CA SER A 347 24.60 0.38 -6.06
C SER A 347 24.59 1.30 -4.84
N PRO A 348 25.72 1.52 -4.13
CA PRO A 348 25.76 2.40 -2.96
C PRO A 348 25.31 3.85 -3.25
N THR A 349 25.33 4.29 -4.51
CA THR A 349 24.90 5.62 -4.94
C THR A 349 23.57 5.62 -5.70
N ALA A 350 23.01 4.43 -5.99
CA ALA A 350 21.76 4.31 -6.73
C ALA A 350 20.61 4.97 -5.95
N PRO A 351 19.71 5.70 -6.62
CA PRO A 351 18.50 6.20 -5.99
C PRO A 351 17.62 5.07 -5.45
N VAL A 352 16.78 5.37 -4.46
CA VAL A 352 15.89 4.39 -3.82
C VAL A 352 14.40 4.72 -4.02
N THR A 353 13.56 3.69 -4.12
CA THR A 353 12.13 3.82 -4.44
C THR A 353 11.28 4.15 -3.22
N ARG A 354 11.20 5.44 -2.89
CA ARG A 354 10.42 5.96 -1.75
C ARG A 354 9.05 6.52 -2.13
N TYR A 355 8.87 6.85 -3.40
CA TYR A 355 7.68 7.49 -3.92
C TYR A 355 6.87 6.49 -4.75
N SER A 356 5.58 6.39 -4.43
CA SER A 356 4.63 5.55 -5.14
C SER A 356 3.88 6.35 -6.22
N SER A 357 3.40 5.67 -7.24
CA SER A 357 2.44 6.19 -8.21
C SER A 357 1.23 5.27 -8.38
N LEU A 358 0.20 5.74 -9.09
CA LEU A 358 -0.94 4.93 -9.50
C LEU A 358 -0.47 3.85 -10.49
N GLY A 359 -0.85 2.61 -10.20
CA GLY A 359 -0.80 1.50 -11.17
C GLY A 359 -2.08 1.45 -12.01
N ASP A 360 -2.13 0.56 -13.00
CA ASP A 360 -3.35 0.20 -13.73
C ASP A 360 -3.30 -1.30 -13.97
N VAL A 361 -3.94 -2.06 -13.09
CA VAL A 361 -3.87 -3.52 -13.10
C VAL A 361 -5.27 -4.10 -13.18
N VAL A 362 -5.45 -5.04 -14.11
CA VAL A 362 -6.64 -5.89 -14.16
C VAL A 362 -6.29 -7.25 -13.56
N ILE A 363 -6.87 -7.52 -12.39
CA ILE A 363 -6.66 -8.74 -11.63
C ILE A 363 -7.82 -9.68 -11.89
N ARG A 364 -7.52 -10.97 -12.02
CA ARG A 364 -8.50 -12.04 -12.24
C ARG A 364 -8.42 -13.05 -11.12
N ILE A 365 -9.56 -13.36 -10.53
CA ILE A 365 -9.69 -14.34 -9.45
C ILE A 365 -10.58 -15.47 -9.98
N PRO A 366 -10.05 -16.68 -10.21
CA PRO A 366 -10.85 -17.81 -10.65
C PRO A 366 -11.86 -18.19 -9.57
N MET A 367 -13.12 -18.34 -9.96
CA MET A 367 -14.21 -18.59 -9.00
C MET A 367 -14.63 -20.06 -8.94
N LYS A 368 -14.36 -20.82 -10.01
CA LYS A 368 -14.60 -22.28 -10.07
C LYS A 368 -13.63 -23.01 -9.15
N ASP A 369 -14.10 -24.04 -8.47
CA ASP A 369 -13.22 -24.91 -7.71
C ASP A 369 -12.46 -25.84 -8.65
N TYR A 370 -11.18 -25.54 -8.90
CA TYR A 370 -10.27 -26.38 -9.67
C TYR A 370 -9.57 -27.46 -8.83
N GLY A 371 -9.92 -27.54 -7.54
CA GLY A 371 -9.25 -28.36 -6.55
C GLY A 371 -7.97 -27.72 -6.01
N GLN A 372 -7.26 -28.51 -5.21
CA GLN A 372 -6.04 -28.12 -4.52
C GLN A 372 -4.88 -29.05 -4.89
N VAL A 373 -3.66 -28.58 -4.69
CA VAL A 373 -2.44 -29.37 -4.81
C VAL A 373 -2.03 -29.96 -3.47
N ALA A 374 -1.27 -31.07 -3.50
CA ALA A 374 -0.70 -31.68 -2.31
C ALA A 374 0.74 -31.21 -2.08
N ASN A 375 1.50 -30.97 -3.15
CA ASN A 375 2.89 -30.51 -3.11
C ASN A 375 3.05 -29.19 -3.88
N VAL A 376 4.03 -28.39 -3.50
CA VAL A 376 4.31 -27.11 -4.18
C VAL A 376 4.57 -27.31 -5.68
N THR A 377 5.25 -28.38 -6.06
CA THR A 377 5.60 -28.71 -7.47
C THR A 377 4.46 -29.31 -8.29
N ASP A 378 3.31 -29.62 -7.69
CA ASP A 378 2.15 -30.07 -8.46
C ASP A 378 1.64 -28.92 -9.34
N ASN A 379 1.80 -27.68 -8.88
CA ASN A 379 1.58 -26.48 -9.69
C ASN A 379 2.80 -26.23 -10.58
N ALA A 380 2.61 -26.13 -11.90
CA ALA A 380 3.71 -25.91 -12.82
C ALA A 380 4.08 -24.42 -12.88
N MET A 381 5.23 -24.09 -12.27
CA MET A 381 5.91 -22.79 -12.45
C MET A 381 6.93 -22.91 -13.60
N LEU A 382 7.00 -21.89 -14.45
CA LEU A 382 7.80 -21.96 -15.69
C LEU A 382 9.25 -21.50 -15.45
N PRO A 383 10.24 -22.21 -16.01
CA PRO A 383 11.66 -21.88 -15.80
C PRO A 383 12.14 -20.67 -16.64
N SER A 384 11.42 -20.30 -17.70
CA SER A 384 11.67 -19.05 -18.44
C SER A 384 10.49 -18.65 -19.34
N SER A 385 10.44 -17.36 -19.68
CA SER A 385 9.69 -16.69 -20.76
C SER A 385 8.29 -16.14 -20.48
N GLN A 386 8.02 -14.97 -21.09
CA GLN A 386 6.77 -14.25 -21.45
C GLN A 386 5.59 -14.19 -20.45
N PHE A 387 5.73 -14.79 -19.28
CA PHE A 387 4.67 -15.07 -18.33
C PHE A 387 5.15 -14.75 -16.92
N TRP A 388 4.26 -14.26 -16.04
CA TRP A 388 4.60 -13.94 -14.65
C TRP A 388 4.71 -15.20 -13.75
N ARG A 389 4.77 -16.42 -14.31
CA ARG A 389 4.93 -17.69 -13.56
C ARG A 389 6.38 -18.14 -13.38
N VAL A 390 7.35 -17.24 -13.43
CA VAL A 390 8.73 -17.59 -13.05
C VAL A 390 8.77 -17.69 -11.53
N ASN A 391 9.27 -18.81 -10.99
CA ASN A 391 9.40 -18.95 -9.54
C ASN A 391 10.65 -18.21 -9.02
N LEU A 392 10.64 -17.78 -7.75
CA LEU A 392 11.73 -17.01 -7.15
C LEU A 392 13.09 -17.71 -7.21
N VAL A 393 13.13 -19.03 -7.02
CA VAL A 393 14.40 -19.79 -7.08
C VAL A 393 15.01 -19.67 -8.47
N THR A 394 14.24 -19.96 -9.52
CA THR A 394 14.72 -19.80 -10.90
C THR A 394 15.01 -18.32 -11.23
N GLY A 395 14.15 -17.41 -10.78
CA GLY A 395 14.29 -15.96 -10.99
C GLY A 395 15.51 -15.34 -10.31
N SER A 396 15.98 -15.93 -9.20
CA SER A 396 17.19 -15.48 -8.49
C SER A 396 18.49 -15.76 -9.26
N GLY A 397 18.43 -16.57 -10.32
CA GLY A 397 19.61 -17.02 -11.05
C GLY A 397 20.51 -17.92 -10.20
N CYS A 398 19.99 -18.58 -9.17
CA CYS A 398 20.78 -19.48 -8.32
C CYS A 398 21.57 -20.49 -9.16
N GLY A 399 22.80 -20.79 -8.72
CA GLY A 399 23.72 -21.68 -9.44
C GLY A 399 24.34 -21.10 -10.72
N GLN A 400 23.96 -19.88 -11.14
CA GLN A 400 24.60 -19.20 -12.26
C GLN A 400 25.87 -18.46 -11.82
N SER A 401 26.83 -18.31 -12.74
CA SER A 401 28.04 -17.51 -12.52
C SER A 401 27.67 -16.06 -12.19
N GLY A 402 28.16 -15.55 -11.06
CA GLY A 402 27.84 -14.19 -10.58
C GLY A 402 26.54 -14.07 -9.79
N SER A 403 25.80 -15.17 -9.58
CA SER A 403 24.64 -15.18 -8.67
C SER A 403 25.08 -15.04 -7.21
N PRO A 404 24.34 -14.30 -6.38
CA PRO A 404 24.55 -14.28 -4.93
C PRO A 404 24.23 -15.64 -4.26
N LEU A 405 23.56 -16.55 -4.98
CA LEU A 405 23.18 -17.88 -4.50
C LEU A 405 23.89 -18.96 -5.32
N ALA A 406 25.02 -19.45 -4.82
CA ALA A 406 25.85 -20.44 -5.53
C ALA A 406 25.17 -21.80 -5.75
N THR A 407 24.14 -22.14 -4.97
CA THR A 407 23.39 -23.39 -5.09
C THR A 407 21.91 -23.09 -4.95
N CYS A 408 21.09 -23.69 -5.81
CA CYS A 408 19.64 -23.55 -5.73
C CYS A 408 19.09 -24.29 -4.50
N PRO A 409 18.28 -23.63 -3.66
CA PRO A 409 17.60 -24.32 -2.56
C PRO A 409 16.53 -25.28 -3.09
N ALA A 410 16.15 -26.24 -2.25
CA ALA A 410 14.98 -27.08 -2.51
C ALA A 410 13.70 -26.23 -2.50
N TYR A 411 12.71 -26.63 -3.30
CA TYR A 411 11.43 -25.93 -3.35
C TYR A 411 10.64 -26.11 -2.06
N ASP A 412 10.05 -25.02 -1.57
CA ASP A 412 9.15 -25.01 -0.43
C ASP A 412 7.99 -24.01 -0.63
N ASN A 413 7.13 -23.88 0.38
CA ASN A 413 5.94 -23.03 0.33
C ASN A 413 6.24 -21.52 0.26
N TYR A 414 7.50 -21.10 0.47
CA TYR A 414 7.91 -19.69 0.42
C TYR A 414 8.64 -19.35 -0.88
N ASN A 415 9.53 -20.23 -1.35
CA ASN A 415 10.36 -19.96 -2.53
C ASN A 415 9.76 -20.47 -3.85
N TYR A 416 8.80 -21.41 -3.81
CA TYR A 416 8.06 -21.83 -4.99
C TYR A 416 6.92 -20.85 -5.31
N ALA A 417 7.30 -19.59 -5.41
CA ALA A 417 6.43 -18.43 -5.49
C ALA A 417 6.77 -17.61 -6.73
N SER A 418 5.78 -16.92 -7.29
CA SER A 418 5.96 -16.00 -8.42
C SER A 418 7.04 -14.94 -8.16
N THR A 419 7.80 -14.55 -9.18
CA THR A 419 8.66 -13.34 -9.13
C THR A 419 7.86 -12.03 -9.21
N ALA A 420 6.54 -12.12 -9.42
CA ALA A 420 5.60 -11.01 -9.47
C ALA A 420 4.56 -11.13 -8.34
N ASP A 421 3.52 -10.31 -8.40
CA ASP A 421 2.36 -10.38 -7.53
C ASP A 421 1.65 -11.75 -7.59
N MET A 422 1.02 -12.11 -6.48
CA MET A 422 0.42 -13.43 -6.25
C MET A 422 -0.99 -13.40 -5.65
N GLY A 423 -1.47 -12.20 -5.32
CA GLY A 423 -2.77 -12.00 -4.69
C GLY A 423 -3.14 -10.53 -4.66
N VAL A 424 -4.34 -10.26 -4.20
CA VAL A 424 -4.92 -8.92 -4.07
C VAL A 424 -5.61 -8.77 -2.73
N LEU A 425 -5.46 -7.59 -2.12
CA LEU A 425 -6.14 -7.19 -0.91
C LEU A 425 -7.47 -6.51 -1.24
N ILE A 426 -8.37 -6.42 -0.28
CA ILE A 426 -9.73 -5.90 -0.48
C ILE A 426 -9.75 -4.42 -0.89
N ASP A 427 -8.69 -3.67 -0.60
CA ASP A 427 -8.50 -2.28 -1.04
C ASP A 427 -7.90 -2.16 -2.47
N GLY A 428 -7.60 -3.30 -3.10
CA GLY A 428 -7.00 -3.37 -4.43
C GLY A 428 -5.46 -3.38 -4.44
N SER A 429 -4.80 -3.24 -3.29
CA SER A 429 -3.34 -3.41 -3.19
C SER A 429 -2.93 -4.83 -3.55
N VAL A 430 -1.77 -5.00 -4.19
CA VAL A 430 -1.27 -6.32 -4.63
C VAL A 430 -0.33 -6.94 -3.61
N ILE A 431 -0.41 -8.27 -3.50
CA ILE A 431 0.39 -9.09 -2.57
C ILE A 431 1.56 -9.67 -3.33
N PHE A 432 2.76 -9.56 -2.76
CA PHE A 432 4.00 -10.18 -3.25
C PHE A 432 4.46 -11.29 -2.28
N PRO A 433 5.35 -12.21 -2.74
CA PRO A 433 5.89 -13.26 -1.87
C PRO A 433 6.55 -12.69 -0.61
N VAL A 434 6.56 -13.45 0.49
CA VAL A 434 7.29 -13.04 1.72
C VAL A 434 8.78 -12.76 1.46
N LEU A 435 9.36 -13.48 0.50
CA LEU A 435 10.75 -13.37 0.12
C LEU A 435 10.98 -12.30 -0.96
N ASN A 436 12.10 -11.60 -0.87
CA ASN A 436 12.60 -10.77 -1.95
C ASN A 436 13.31 -11.60 -3.04
N ASN A 437 13.81 -10.94 -4.08
CA ASN A 437 14.52 -11.57 -5.20
C ASN A 437 15.88 -12.20 -4.81
N MET A 438 16.35 -11.99 -3.58
CA MET A 438 17.53 -12.62 -2.98
C MET A 438 17.17 -13.83 -2.11
N LEU A 439 15.93 -14.32 -2.22
CA LEU A 439 15.36 -15.40 -1.40
C LEU A 439 15.44 -15.14 0.11
N THR A 440 15.38 -13.87 0.52
CA THR A 440 15.42 -13.46 1.92
C THR A 440 14.09 -12.82 2.31
N PRO A 441 13.54 -13.04 3.51
CA PRO A 441 12.33 -12.33 3.94
C PRO A 441 12.51 -10.80 3.90
N SER A 442 11.66 -10.09 3.15
CA SER A 442 11.75 -8.62 3.03
C SER A 442 11.61 -7.93 4.40
N GLN A 443 10.83 -8.53 5.30
CA GLN A 443 10.66 -8.10 6.70
C GLN A 443 11.99 -8.11 7.48
N TRP A 444 12.91 -9.02 7.17
CA TRP A 444 14.17 -9.10 7.93
C TRP A 444 15.19 -8.04 7.52
N LYS A 445 15.02 -7.47 6.31
CA LYS A 445 15.96 -6.50 5.71
C LYS A 445 15.66 -5.04 6.04
N GLY A 446 14.52 -4.72 6.65
CA GLY A 446 14.11 -3.32 6.77
C GLY A 446 13.63 -2.73 5.44
N GLU A 447 13.12 -3.58 4.54
CA GLU A 447 12.64 -3.21 3.20
C GLU A 447 11.17 -2.78 3.18
N LEU A 448 10.44 -2.98 4.27
CA LEU A 448 8.98 -2.77 4.33
C LEU A 448 8.62 -1.61 5.24
N SER A 449 7.51 -0.94 4.91
CA SER A 449 6.85 -0.02 5.84
C SER A 449 6.19 -0.79 6.99
N VAL A 450 5.74 -0.09 8.03
CA VAL A 450 4.98 -0.70 9.14
C VAL A 450 3.68 -1.37 8.67
N TYR A 451 3.20 -1.03 7.48
CA TYR A 451 2.01 -1.61 6.85
C TYR A 451 2.33 -2.88 6.04
N GLY A 452 3.61 -3.25 5.93
CA GLY A 452 4.06 -4.48 5.27
C GLY A 452 4.35 -4.36 3.77
N GLY A 453 4.43 -3.13 3.23
CA GLY A 453 4.65 -2.90 1.80
C GLY A 453 5.80 -1.95 1.46
N HIS A 454 6.20 -1.96 0.19
CA HIS A 454 7.18 -1.05 -0.38
C HIS A 454 6.91 -0.77 -1.87
N VAL A 455 7.72 0.07 -2.50
CA VAL A 455 7.71 0.26 -3.97
C VAL A 455 8.88 -0.52 -4.57
N GLY A 456 8.59 -1.37 -5.55
CA GLY A 456 9.61 -2.19 -6.21
C GLY A 456 10.58 -1.37 -7.07
N GLN A 457 11.65 -2.02 -7.53
CA GLN A 457 12.77 -1.39 -8.25
C GLN A 457 12.37 -0.63 -9.53
N GLY A 458 11.23 -0.99 -10.15
CA GLY A 458 10.69 -0.33 -11.34
C GLY A 458 9.88 0.94 -11.06
N GLY A 459 9.65 1.29 -9.79
CA GLY A 459 8.65 2.30 -9.41
C GLY A 459 7.22 1.73 -9.51
N GLY A 460 6.22 2.62 -9.52
CA GLY A 460 4.80 2.25 -9.58
C GLY A 460 4.08 2.30 -8.23
N GLY A 461 2.94 1.61 -8.14
CA GLY A 461 2.20 1.42 -6.89
C GLY A 461 2.98 0.56 -5.88
N PRO A 462 2.70 0.69 -4.56
CA PRO A 462 3.33 -0.19 -3.60
C PRO A 462 2.76 -1.60 -3.74
N HIS A 463 3.52 -2.56 -3.24
CA HIS A 463 3.04 -3.92 -3.05
C HIS A 463 3.44 -4.45 -1.68
N PHE A 464 2.70 -5.44 -1.20
CA PHE A 464 2.72 -5.87 0.20
C PHE A 464 3.26 -7.29 0.32
N HIS A 465 4.29 -7.46 1.15
CA HIS A 465 4.94 -8.73 1.43
C HIS A 465 4.51 -9.33 2.77
N ALA A 466 3.92 -8.51 3.64
CA ALA A 466 3.65 -8.86 5.02
C ALA A 466 2.31 -8.29 5.49
N ASP A 467 1.72 -8.96 6.47
CA ASP A 467 0.57 -8.42 7.17
C ASP A 467 1.05 -7.41 8.22
N GLY A 468 0.55 -6.18 8.11
CA GLY A 468 0.83 -5.12 9.08
C GLY A 468 0.04 -5.27 10.37
N PHE A 469 -1.06 -6.02 10.38
CA PHE A 469 -1.97 -6.09 11.52
C PHE A 469 -1.37 -6.84 12.72
N LYS A 470 -1.63 -6.29 13.90
CA LYS A 470 -1.39 -6.88 15.22
C LYS A 470 -2.54 -6.50 16.15
N SER A 471 -3.05 -7.47 16.90
CA SER A 471 -4.11 -7.19 17.89
C SER A 471 -3.62 -6.20 18.96
N GLY A 472 -4.50 -5.27 19.33
CA GLY A 472 -4.23 -4.20 20.28
C GLY A 472 -3.33 -3.09 19.74
N GLN A 473 -3.01 -3.08 18.44
CA GLN A 473 -2.25 -1.98 17.85
C GLN A 473 -3.10 -0.71 17.75
N SER A 474 -2.44 0.44 17.85
CA SER A 474 -3.07 1.75 17.69
C SER A 474 -2.78 2.39 16.32
N ILE A 475 -2.20 1.61 15.39
CA ILE A 475 -1.95 2.05 14.02
C ILE A 475 -3.05 1.54 13.09
N VAL A 476 -3.37 2.30 12.04
CA VAL A 476 -4.25 1.82 10.97
C VAL A 476 -3.49 0.75 10.18
N THR A 477 -4.10 -0.41 9.95
CA THR A 477 -3.70 -1.32 8.87
C THR A 477 -4.89 -1.62 7.98
N LEU A 478 -4.74 -2.54 7.02
CA LEU A 478 -5.82 -2.95 6.11
C LEU A 478 -7.12 -3.31 6.86
N TYR A 479 -6.98 -3.99 7.99
CA TYR A 479 -8.04 -4.35 8.92
C TYR A 479 -7.55 -4.15 10.36
N ASN A 480 -8.45 -4.06 11.33
CA ASN A 480 -8.17 -3.79 12.74
C ASN A 480 -9.09 -4.60 13.69
N ASP A 481 -8.89 -4.49 15.01
CA ASP A 481 -9.69 -5.23 16.00
C ASP A 481 -11.21 -4.96 15.89
N SER A 482 -11.61 -3.78 15.40
CA SER A 482 -13.02 -3.45 15.15
C SER A 482 -13.69 -4.34 14.11
N ASP A 483 -12.92 -4.88 13.17
CA ASP A 483 -13.44 -5.73 12.08
C ASP A 483 -13.85 -7.13 12.58
N TYR A 484 -13.42 -7.50 13.78
CA TYR A 484 -13.77 -8.77 14.44
C TYR A 484 -15.05 -8.68 15.28
N VAL A 485 -15.56 -7.47 15.54
CA VAL A 485 -16.73 -7.29 16.42
C VAL A 485 -17.97 -7.93 15.79
N GLY A 486 -18.59 -8.85 16.54
CA GLY A 486 -19.79 -9.58 16.11
C GLY A 486 -19.53 -10.58 14.97
N LYS A 487 -18.27 -10.96 14.72
CA LYS A 487 -17.91 -11.95 13.70
C LYS A 487 -17.68 -13.33 14.32
N THR A 488 -17.96 -14.36 13.54
CA THR A 488 -17.72 -15.77 13.90
C THR A 488 -16.44 -16.34 13.31
N HIS A 489 -15.75 -15.54 12.50
CA HIS A 489 -14.53 -15.87 11.76
C HIS A 489 -13.75 -14.58 11.51
N PRO A 490 -12.41 -14.62 11.35
CA PRO A 490 -11.63 -13.47 10.90
C PRO A 490 -12.19 -12.84 9.61
N PRO A 491 -11.98 -11.53 9.37
CA PRO A 491 -12.54 -10.83 8.21
C PRO A 491 -11.92 -11.31 6.89
N LEU A 492 -12.69 -11.29 5.80
CA LEU A 492 -12.15 -11.48 4.45
C LEU A 492 -11.32 -10.25 4.07
N ILE A 493 -10.05 -10.44 3.74
CA ILE A 493 -9.12 -9.34 3.44
C ILE A 493 -8.54 -9.39 2.03
N GLY A 494 -8.75 -10.46 1.27
CA GLY A 494 -8.18 -10.59 -0.07
C GLY A 494 -8.40 -11.94 -0.74
N PHE A 495 -7.65 -12.18 -1.81
CA PHE A 495 -7.57 -13.45 -2.53
C PHE A 495 -6.16 -13.72 -3.01
N GLY A 496 -5.75 -15.00 -3.00
CA GLY A 496 -4.68 -15.48 -3.87
C GLY A 496 -5.15 -15.55 -5.32
N TYR A 497 -4.23 -15.39 -6.28
CA TYR A 497 -4.56 -15.49 -7.71
C TYR A 497 -5.02 -16.88 -8.15
N ASP A 498 -4.80 -17.90 -7.31
CA ASP A 498 -5.35 -19.25 -7.43
C ASP A 498 -6.83 -19.36 -7.05
N GLY A 499 -7.47 -18.25 -6.69
CA GLY A 499 -8.90 -18.16 -6.40
C GLY A 499 -9.27 -18.45 -4.97
N ILE A 500 -8.29 -18.67 -4.09
CA ILE A 500 -8.52 -18.99 -2.68
C ILE A 500 -8.62 -17.68 -1.88
N ALA A 501 -9.70 -17.56 -1.10
CA ALA A 501 -9.95 -16.42 -0.21
C ALA A 501 -8.87 -16.32 0.86
N LEU A 502 -8.46 -15.09 1.17
CA LEU A 502 -7.53 -14.76 2.24
C LEU A 502 -8.28 -14.02 3.35
N PHE A 503 -8.24 -14.58 4.55
CA PHE A 503 -8.82 -14.02 5.75
C PHE A 503 -7.75 -13.43 6.68
N GLY A 504 -8.16 -12.51 7.56
CA GLY A 504 -7.30 -11.94 8.61
C GLY A 504 -6.83 -13.00 9.61
N VAL A 505 -5.90 -12.61 10.49
CA VAL A 505 -5.31 -13.53 11.47
C VAL A 505 -6.28 -13.92 12.58
N TYR A 506 -6.18 -15.13 13.12
CA TYR A 506 -6.78 -15.44 14.41
C TYR A 506 -6.00 -14.77 15.53
N ARG A 507 -6.66 -13.98 16.38
CA ARG A 507 -6.01 -13.33 17.51
C ARG A 507 -5.87 -14.34 18.64
N VAL A 508 -4.64 -14.78 18.88
CA VAL A 508 -4.29 -15.82 19.86
C VAL A 508 -4.87 -15.46 21.23
N GLY A 509 -5.63 -16.40 21.81
CA GLY A 509 -6.27 -16.25 23.11
C GLY A 509 -7.56 -15.41 23.13
N THR A 510 -7.79 -14.56 22.13
CA THR A 510 -9.01 -13.73 22.02
C THR A 510 -10.09 -14.42 21.18
N ASP A 511 -9.70 -15.06 20.09
CA ASP A 511 -10.64 -15.59 19.09
C ASP A 511 -10.92 -17.10 19.27
N THR A 512 -10.73 -17.65 20.48
CA THR A 512 -10.83 -19.09 20.74
C THR A 512 -12.20 -19.70 20.45
N SER A 513 -13.25 -18.87 20.36
CA SER A 513 -14.61 -19.28 20.02
C SER A 513 -14.96 -19.08 18.54
N MET A 514 -14.06 -18.51 17.73
CA MET A 514 -14.30 -18.36 16.30
C MET A 514 -14.21 -19.73 15.62
N ASN A 515 -15.07 -19.95 14.63
CA ASN A 515 -15.05 -21.14 13.78
C ASN A 515 -13.64 -21.30 13.20
N GLY A 516 -13.13 -22.53 13.13
CA GLY A 516 -11.80 -22.80 12.56
C GLY A 516 -10.60 -22.50 13.45
N TYR A 517 -10.75 -21.79 14.59
CA TYR A 517 -9.61 -21.40 15.44
C TYR A 517 -8.71 -22.57 15.87
N SER A 518 -9.32 -23.72 16.20
CA SER A 518 -8.58 -24.93 16.61
C SER A 518 -8.08 -25.79 15.45
N THR A 519 -8.42 -25.44 14.21
CA THR A 519 -7.98 -26.16 13.01
C THR A 519 -6.63 -25.60 12.58
N ALA A 520 -5.57 -26.41 12.65
CA ALA A 520 -4.24 -25.97 12.26
C ALA A 520 -4.18 -25.55 10.78
N LEU A 521 -3.42 -24.49 10.50
CA LEU A 521 -3.05 -24.12 9.13
C LEU A 521 -2.07 -25.15 8.57
N ASP A 522 -2.23 -25.50 7.30
CA ASP A 522 -1.35 -26.41 6.58
C ASP A 522 -0.03 -25.73 6.13
N ALA A 523 0.75 -26.46 5.33
CA ALA A 523 2.02 -25.97 4.81
C ALA A 523 1.86 -24.72 3.94
N PHE A 524 0.73 -24.52 3.25
CA PHE A 524 0.43 -23.35 2.42
C PHE A 524 -0.10 -22.17 3.23
N GLY A 525 -0.49 -22.38 4.49
CA GLY A 525 -1.02 -21.33 5.37
C GLY A 525 -2.55 -21.22 5.32
N GLY A 526 -3.24 -22.28 4.92
CA GLY A 526 -4.69 -22.34 4.89
C GLY A 526 -5.26 -23.56 5.60
N HIS A 527 -6.57 -23.60 5.72
CA HIS A 527 -7.31 -24.75 6.25
C HIS A 527 -8.75 -24.79 5.72
N ASN A 528 -9.49 -25.83 6.08
CA ASN A 528 -10.91 -25.98 5.77
C ASN A 528 -11.65 -26.42 7.04
N HIS A 529 -12.83 -25.85 7.28
CA HIS A 529 -13.70 -26.18 8.41
C HIS A 529 -15.12 -25.66 8.15
N ASP A 530 -16.11 -26.19 8.88
CA ASP A 530 -17.47 -25.66 9.00
C ASP A 530 -18.19 -25.30 7.67
N GLY A 531 -17.83 -25.97 6.57
CA GLY A 531 -18.43 -25.74 5.26
C GLY A 531 -18.03 -24.42 4.57
N VAL A 532 -17.06 -23.67 5.11
CA VAL A 532 -16.55 -22.42 4.52
C VAL A 532 -15.79 -22.69 3.20
N GLY A 533 -15.27 -23.91 3.04
CA GLY A 533 -14.33 -24.26 1.99
C GLY A 533 -12.90 -23.93 2.39
N TYR A 534 -11.91 -24.48 1.69
CA TYR A 534 -10.52 -24.18 2.00
C TYR A 534 -10.19 -22.70 1.77
N HIS A 535 -9.49 -22.07 2.70
CA HIS A 535 -9.09 -20.66 2.63
C HIS A 535 -7.78 -20.40 3.37
N TYR A 536 -7.09 -19.33 2.98
CA TYR A 536 -5.87 -18.87 3.64
C TYR A 536 -6.19 -17.97 4.84
N HIS A 537 -5.26 -17.94 5.77
CA HIS A 537 -5.22 -16.92 6.82
C HIS A 537 -3.89 -16.16 6.77
N ALA A 538 -3.98 -14.84 6.96
CA ALA A 538 -2.84 -14.10 7.44
C ALA A 538 -2.41 -14.68 8.80
N HIS A 539 -1.11 -14.82 9.05
CA HIS A 539 -0.61 -15.44 10.26
C HIS A 539 0.85 -15.09 10.54
N THR A 540 1.29 -15.28 11.77
CA THR A 540 2.70 -15.25 12.12
C THR A 540 3.30 -16.65 11.90
N ALA A 541 4.42 -16.73 11.17
CA ALA A 541 5.08 -17.99 10.86
C ALA A 541 6.56 -17.97 11.28
N THR A 542 7.05 -19.09 11.79
CA THR A 542 8.50 -19.33 11.92
C THR A 542 9.01 -19.85 10.58
N MET A 543 9.98 -19.15 10.00
CA MET A 543 10.60 -19.59 8.74
C MET A 543 11.45 -20.85 8.95
N PRO A 544 11.69 -21.67 7.90
CA PRO A 544 12.71 -22.71 7.94
C PRO A 544 14.10 -22.14 8.28
N THR A 545 14.92 -22.89 9.01
CA THR A 545 16.28 -22.47 9.40
C THR A 545 17.22 -22.24 8.20
N SER A 546 16.89 -22.79 7.03
CA SER A 546 17.60 -22.52 5.77
C SER A 546 17.55 -21.07 5.31
N TYR A 547 16.63 -20.26 5.86
CA TYR A 547 16.54 -18.82 5.56
C TYR A 547 17.35 -17.95 6.50
N GLU A 548 17.91 -18.51 7.57
CA GLU A 548 18.71 -17.74 8.52
C GLU A 548 19.91 -17.13 7.81
N PHE A 549 20.15 -15.85 8.05
CA PHE A 549 21.27 -15.15 7.46
C PHE A 549 22.01 -14.30 8.49
N LYS A 550 23.27 -13.99 8.19
CA LYS A 550 24.10 -13.11 9.00
C LYS A 550 24.21 -11.75 8.32
N GLU A 551 23.91 -10.69 9.05
CA GLU A 551 24.05 -9.32 8.59
C GLU A 551 24.65 -8.46 9.70
N LYS A 552 25.67 -7.67 9.36
CA LYS A 552 26.36 -6.76 10.30
C LYS A 552 26.81 -7.42 11.61
N GLY A 553 27.25 -8.67 11.54
CA GLY A 553 27.72 -9.43 12.70
C GLY A 553 26.60 -10.05 13.55
N VAL A 554 25.33 -9.80 13.22
CA VAL A 554 24.16 -10.38 13.90
C VAL A 554 23.61 -11.52 13.06
N THR A 555 23.33 -12.67 13.69
CA THR A 555 22.59 -13.75 13.06
C THR A 555 21.10 -13.50 13.26
N ILE A 556 20.37 -13.40 12.16
CA ILE A 556 18.91 -13.31 12.17
C ILE A 556 18.37 -14.74 12.14
N SER A 557 17.97 -15.23 13.32
CA SER A 557 17.40 -16.58 13.46
C SER A 557 15.90 -16.57 13.21
N ALA A 558 15.39 -17.64 12.59
CA ALA A 558 13.98 -17.74 12.22
C ALA A 558 13.06 -17.83 13.43
N THR A 559 13.52 -18.50 14.49
CA THR A 559 12.75 -18.72 15.73
C THR A 559 12.58 -17.46 16.56
N GLN A 560 13.55 -16.54 16.51
CA GLN A 560 13.48 -15.27 17.26
C GLN A 560 12.80 -14.15 16.45
N ASN A 561 12.74 -14.30 15.13
CA ASN A 561 12.22 -13.29 14.21
C ASN A 561 11.15 -13.89 13.29
N PRO A 562 10.00 -14.32 13.83
CA PRO A 562 8.93 -14.85 12.99
C PRO A 562 8.43 -13.76 12.02
N VAL A 563 7.89 -14.18 10.89
CA VAL A 563 7.40 -13.30 9.83
C VAL A 563 5.89 -13.20 9.88
N ASN A 564 5.35 -12.02 9.58
CA ASN A 564 3.92 -11.81 9.36
C ASN A 564 3.60 -12.14 7.90
N VAL A 565 2.73 -13.11 7.68
CA VAL A 565 2.42 -13.66 6.36
C VAL A 565 1.03 -13.19 5.94
N LEU A 566 0.92 -12.63 4.73
CA LEU A 566 -0.36 -12.57 4.01
C LEU A 566 -0.58 -13.88 3.24
N LEU A 567 0.37 -14.21 2.37
CA LEU A 567 0.46 -15.49 1.65
C LEU A 567 1.90 -15.97 1.74
N LYS A 568 2.15 -17.26 2.01
CA LYS A 568 3.54 -17.78 2.14
C LYS A 568 4.33 -17.63 0.85
N GLY A 569 3.70 -17.97 -0.27
CA GLY A 569 4.27 -17.78 -1.60
C GLY A 569 3.72 -18.76 -2.64
N ALA A 570 3.78 -20.04 -2.33
CA ALA A 570 3.21 -21.09 -3.18
C ALA A 570 1.67 -21.10 -3.09
N TRP A 571 1.02 -21.29 -4.23
CA TRP A 571 -0.44 -21.46 -4.29
C TRP A 571 -0.85 -22.91 -3.98
N ALA A 572 -1.85 -23.08 -3.13
CA ALA A 572 -2.53 -24.33 -2.83
C ALA A 572 -3.61 -24.67 -3.86
N GLY A 573 -4.22 -23.68 -4.53
CA GLY A 573 -5.17 -23.92 -5.60
C GLY A 573 -4.49 -24.50 -6.84
N ASN A 574 -5.16 -25.39 -7.57
CA ASN A 574 -4.61 -26.00 -8.78
C ASN A 574 -4.61 -25.01 -9.96
N ILE A 575 -3.50 -24.28 -10.13
CA ILE A 575 -3.36 -23.23 -11.15
C ILE A 575 -3.17 -23.79 -12.57
N ASN A 576 -2.87 -25.09 -12.70
CA ASN A 576 -2.65 -25.73 -14.00
C ASN A 576 -3.95 -25.88 -14.78
N LYS A 577 -5.08 -25.98 -14.08
CA LYS A 577 -6.41 -26.11 -14.68
C LYS A 577 -7.11 -24.77 -14.91
N VAL A 578 -6.54 -23.67 -14.40
CA VAL A 578 -7.09 -22.33 -14.61
C VAL A 578 -6.68 -21.83 -15.99
N PRO A 579 -7.63 -21.58 -16.91
CA PRO A 579 -7.31 -21.12 -18.25
C PRO A 579 -6.62 -19.76 -18.19
N TYR A 580 -5.58 -19.59 -19.03
CA TYR A 580 -4.81 -18.35 -19.15
C TYR A 580 -4.13 -17.86 -17.86
N PHE A 581 -4.12 -18.60 -16.75
CA PHE A 581 -3.42 -18.17 -15.54
C PHE A 581 -1.94 -17.91 -15.87
N GLY A 582 -1.32 -16.86 -15.35
CA GLY A 582 0.07 -16.54 -15.68
C GLY A 582 0.28 -15.80 -17.01
N TYR A 583 -0.71 -15.74 -17.89
CA TYR A 583 -0.56 -15.22 -19.24
C TYR A 583 -0.64 -13.70 -19.29
N ASN A 584 0.38 -13.02 -19.81
CA ASN A 584 0.45 -11.57 -19.98
C ASN A 584 -0.13 -11.15 -21.36
N ALA A 585 -1.41 -11.46 -21.60
CA ALA A 585 -2.12 -11.02 -22.80
C ALA A 585 -2.55 -9.56 -22.65
N ASP A 586 -2.67 -8.86 -23.78
CA ASP A 586 -3.55 -7.69 -23.86
C ASP A 586 -4.92 -8.07 -23.29
N PHE A 587 -5.40 -7.27 -22.32
CA PHE A 587 -6.75 -7.36 -21.76
C PHE A 587 -7.82 -7.62 -22.83
N ARG A 588 -7.73 -6.92 -23.97
CA ARG A 588 -8.69 -7.03 -25.08
C ARG A 588 -8.64 -8.38 -25.80
N ALA A 589 -7.51 -9.08 -25.74
CA ALA A 589 -7.32 -10.37 -26.39
C ALA A 589 -7.69 -11.56 -25.48
N ASN A 590 -7.98 -11.32 -24.20
CA ASN A 590 -8.33 -12.36 -23.26
C ASN A 590 -9.85 -12.47 -23.08
N GLN A 591 -10.45 -13.47 -23.71
CA GLN A 591 -11.90 -13.71 -23.61
C GLN A 591 -12.34 -13.87 -22.15
N TYR A 592 -11.55 -14.52 -21.30
CA TYR A 592 -11.92 -14.78 -19.90
C TYR A 592 -12.00 -13.51 -19.04
N LEU A 593 -11.38 -12.42 -19.48
CA LEU A 593 -11.53 -11.08 -18.89
C LEU A 593 -12.72 -10.30 -19.47
N GLY A 594 -13.50 -10.92 -20.37
CA GLY A 594 -14.57 -10.26 -21.10
C GLY A 594 -14.06 -9.21 -22.07
N GLY A 595 -12.82 -9.33 -22.56
CA GLY A 595 -12.28 -8.43 -23.59
C GLY A 595 -13.11 -8.48 -24.87
N THR A 596 -13.22 -7.34 -25.58
CA THR A 596 -13.72 -7.35 -26.96
C THR A 596 -12.68 -8.03 -27.85
N THR A 597 -12.85 -9.33 -28.10
CA THR A 597 -12.13 -10.02 -29.18
C THR A 597 -12.25 -9.16 -30.44
N LYS A 598 -11.10 -8.75 -31.01
CA LYS A 598 -11.07 -8.04 -32.29
C LYS A 598 -11.71 -8.87 -33.39
#